data_AF-K1T968-F1
#
_entry.id   AF-K1T968-F1
#
_cell.length_a   1.000
_cell.length_b   1.000
_cell.length_c   1.000
_cell.angle_alpha   90.00
_cell.angle_beta   90.00
_cell.angle_gamma   90.00
#
_symmetry.space_group_name_H-M   'P 1'
#
loop_
_entity.id
_entity.type
_entity.pdbx_description
1 polymer ?
#
loop_
_entity_poly.entity_id
_entity_poly.type
_entity_poly.pdbx_seq_one_letter_code
_entity_poly.pdbx_strand_id
1 'polypeptide(L)'
;IGKALQGQNGLIREKYITISLHEDDYRKAQVRLLKRAEDIQNLFKRMGSTVRRLSGIERLNLLHGITRPEEVMGFSYDWLLAEDSLTTKDFIAPSGYNWKPEHDDSRAVYNDRYQFGEYYGKVLYLRDIAPQMKDNLLSLLSDLDFDNAISIHVDAVEQREAVEQVQKQLAYMQKEKGRWHGQCCAHEPARLHGCAI
;
A
#
# COMPACT_ATOMS: atom_id res chain seq x y z
N ILE A 1 -8.08 13.74 18.20
CA ILE A 1 -6.63 13.89 17.94
C ILE A 1 -5.92 13.04 18.98
N GLY A 2 -5.54 11.81 18.61
CA GLY A 2 -5.05 10.77 19.53
C GLY A 2 -3.53 10.70 19.55
N LYS A 3 -2.97 10.41 20.73
CA LYS A 3 -1.54 10.36 21.07
C LYS A 3 -0.64 9.82 19.95
N ALA A 4 0.22 10.70 19.43
CA ALA A 4 1.31 10.35 18.54
C ALA A 4 2.35 9.49 19.29
N LEU A 5 2.68 8.33 18.72
CA LEU A 5 3.90 7.62 19.07
C LEU A 5 5.05 8.37 18.39
N GLN A 6 5.75 9.20 19.15
CA GLN A 6 6.95 9.90 18.68
C GLN A 6 8.02 8.87 18.29
N GLY A 7 8.20 8.68 16.98
CA GLY A 7 9.46 8.17 16.44
C GLY A 7 10.54 9.25 16.58
N GLN A 8 11.81 8.84 16.66
CA GLN A 8 12.97 9.66 17.02
C GLN A 8 13.20 10.93 16.17
N ASN A 9 12.40 11.18 15.12
CA ASN A 9 12.52 12.31 14.19
C ASN A 9 11.30 13.25 14.15
N GLY A 10 10.35 13.16 15.10
CA GLY A 10 9.17 14.04 15.13
C GLY A 10 8.13 13.78 14.03
N LEU A 11 8.39 12.82 13.13
CA LEU A 11 7.45 12.35 12.12
C LEU A 11 6.32 11.53 12.76
N ILE A 12 5.08 11.93 12.49
CA ILE A 12 3.88 11.20 12.91
C ILE A 12 3.56 10.17 11.83
N ARG A 13 3.47 8.90 12.23
CA ARG A 13 3.13 7.79 11.32
C ARG A 13 1.71 7.34 11.57
N GLU A 14 0.87 7.50 10.57
CA GLU A 14 -0.51 7.03 10.59
C GLU A 14 -0.71 5.93 9.56
N LYS A 15 -1.43 4.87 9.94
CA LYS A 15 -1.69 3.72 9.08
C LYS A 15 -3.18 3.59 8.87
N TYR A 16 -3.58 3.57 7.60
CA TYR A 16 -4.97 3.49 7.19
C TYR A 16 -5.20 2.22 6.37
N ILE A 17 -6.33 1.57 6.62
CA ILE A 17 -6.76 0.40 5.86
C ILE A 17 -8.11 0.74 5.25
N THR A 18 -8.19 0.66 3.93
CA THR A 18 -9.45 0.76 3.20
C THR A 18 -9.88 -0.63 2.78
N ILE A 19 -11.11 -1.00 3.11
CA ILE A 19 -11.74 -2.22 2.63
C ILE A 19 -12.88 -1.85 1.69
N SER A 20 -12.99 -2.59 0.60
CA SER A 20 -14.09 -2.47 -0.36
C SER A 20 -14.66 -3.85 -0.60
N LEU A 21 -15.96 -3.88 -0.89
CA LEU A 21 -16.66 -5.06 -1.37
C LEU A 21 -17.70 -4.63 -2.39
N HIS A 22 -18.10 -5.56 -3.24
CA HIS A 22 -19.10 -5.33 -4.26
C HIS A 22 -20.35 -6.15 -3.95
N GLU A 23 -21.52 -5.50 -3.99
CA GLU A 23 -22.84 -6.15 -3.96
C GLU A 23 -23.79 -5.39 -4.88
N ASP A 24 -24.80 -6.09 -5.38
CA ASP A 24 -25.85 -5.51 -6.22
C ASP A 24 -26.84 -4.64 -5.43
N ASP A 25 -26.96 -4.86 -4.11
CA ASP A 25 -27.90 -4.16 -3.24
C ASP A 25 -27.17 -3.36 -2.16
N TYR A 26 -27.53 -2.09 -2.03
CA TYR A 26 -26.93 -1.16 -1.08
C TYR A 26 -27.05 -1.64 0.37
N ARG A 27 -28.21 -2.16 0.80
CA ARG A 27 -28.42 -2.60 2.18
C ARG A 27 -27.56 -3.82 2.48
N LYS A 28 -27.48 -4.78 1.54
CA LYS A 28 -26.59 -5.93 1.64
C LYS A 28 -25.12 -5.49 1.72
N ALA A 29 -24.69 -4.56 0.86
CA ALA A 29 -23.34 -4.01 0.87
C ALA A 29 -23.00 -3.41 2.23
N GLN A 30 -23.89 -2.57 2.77
CA GLN A 30 -23.70 -1.91 4.05
C GLN A 30 -23.55 -2.91 5.20
N VAL A 31 -24.47 -3.89 5.29
CA VAL A 31 -24.43 -4.92 6.35
C VAL A 31 -23.15 -5.75 6.27
N ARG A 32 -22.77 -6.21 5.07
CA ARG A 32 -21.55 -7.00 4.88
C ARG A 32 -20.30 -6.19 5.20
N LEU A 33 -20.25 -4.92 4.80
CA LEU A 33 -19.10 -4.06 5.02
C LEU A 33 -18.90 -3.76 6.50
N LEU A 34 -19.98 -3.47 7.22
CA LEU A 34 -19.95 -3.25 8.68
C LEU A 34 -19.47 -4.49 9.42
N LYS A 35 -19.96 -5.69 9.05
CA LYS A 35 -19.51 -6.94 9.64
C LYS A 35 -18.01 -7.19 9.40
N ARG A 36 -17.53 -6.96 8.17
CA ARG A 36 -16.10 -7.06 7.84
C ARG A 36 -15.24 -6.06 8.62
N ALA A 37 -15.72 -4.83 8.77
CA ALA A 37 -15.02 -3.83 9.57
C ALA A 37 -14.90 -4.25 11.05
N GLU A 38 -15.96 -4.85 11.61
CA GLU A 38 -15.94 -5.39 12.97
C GLU A 38 -14.98 -6.58 13.13
N ASP A 39 -14.98 -7.52 12.19
CA ASP A 39 -14.03 -8.64 12.16
C ASP A 39 -12.57 -8.15 12.20
N ILE A 40 -12.25 -7.14 11.37
CA ILE A 40 -10.91 -6.53 11.32
C ILE A 40 -10.58 -5.82 12.64
N GLN A 41 -11.51 -5.04 13.20
CA GLN A 41 -11.28 -4.40 14.50
C GLN A 41 -10.99 -5.42 15.60
N ASN A 42 -11.71 -6.55 15.60
CA ASN A 42 -11.48 -7.64 16.54
C ASN A 42 -10.12 -8.33 16.32
N LEU A 43 -9.70 -8.51 15.07
CA LEU A 43 -8.38 -9.04 14.74
C LEU A 43 -7.26 -8.15 15.31
N PHE A 44 -7.34 -6.84 15.08
CA PHE A 44 -6.37 -5.89 15.64
C PHE A 44 -6.38 -5.88 17.17
N LYS A 45 -7.57 -5.92 17.78
CA LYS A 45 -7.70 -5.98 19.24
C LYS A 45 -7.02 -7.23 19.83
N ARG A 46 -7.14 -8.38 19.18
CA ARG A 46 -6.43 -9.62 19.58
C ARG A 46 -4.92 -9.51 19.42
N MET A 47 -4.44 -8.75 18.45
CA MET A 47 -3.01 -8.44 18.28
C MET A 47 -2.50 -7.35 19.23
N GLY A 48 -3.32 -6.86 20.17
CA GLY A 48 -2.93 -5.81 21.11
C GLY A 48 -2.94 -4.40 20.52
N SER A 49 -3.56 -4.21 19.36
CA SER A 49 -3.68 -2.91 18.68
C SER A 49 -5.13 -2.45 18.62
N THR A 50 -5.34 -1.13 18.60
CA THR A 50 -6.69 -0.54 18.52
C THR A 50 -6.89 0.12 17.16
N VAL A 51 -8.02 -0.18 16.51
CA VAL A 51 -8.39 0.44 15.24
C VAL A 51 -9.72 1.17 15.37
N ARG A 52 -9.75 2.40 14.87
CA ARG A 52 -10.94 3.25 14.83
C ARG A 52 -11.39 3.42 13.38
N ARG A 53 -12.69 3.32 13.14
CA ARG A 53 -13.28 3.64 11.83
C ARG A 53 -13.30 5.15 11.63
N LEU A 54 -13.02 5.58 10.40
CA LEU A 54 -13.20 6.97 9.97
C LEU A 54 -14.59 7.13 9.39
N SER A 55 -15.24 8.25 9.72
CA SER A 55 -16.41 8.74 9.00
C SER A 55 -16.03 9.21 7.59
N GLY A 56 -17.04 9.41 6.74
CA GLY A 56 -16.84 9.94 5.38
C GLY A 56 -16.10 11.28 5.38
N ILE A 57 -16.50 12.20 6.27
CA ILE A 57 -15.86 13.51 6.42
C ILE A 57 -14.41 13.39 6.90
N GLU A 58 -14.12 12.55 7.90
CA GLU A 58 -12.75 12.33 8.37
C GLU A 58 -11.86 11.74 7.28
N ARG A 59 -12.41 10.81 6.48
CA ARG A 59 -11.70 10.23 5.34
C ARG A 59 -11.42 11.28 4.26
N LEU A 60 -12.38 12.17 3.97
CA LEU A 60 -12.17 13.25 3.01
C LEU A 60 -11.11 14.23 3.50
N ASN A 61 -11.17 14.64 4.77
CA ASN A 61 -10.16 15.51 5.38
C ASN A 61 -8.76 14.88 5.33
N LEU A 62 -8.66 13.56 5.56
CA LEU A 62 -7.41 12.82 5.42
C LEU A 62 -6.87 12.89 3.99
N LEU A 63 -7.71 12.62 2.98
CA LEU A 63 -7.29 12.65 1.57
C LEU A 63 -6.91 14.06 1.12
N HIS A 64 -7.64 15.08 1.58
CA HIS A 64 -7.31 16.48 1.36
C HIS A 64 -5.96 16.84 1.99
N GLY A 65 -5.68 16.38 3.21
CA GLY A 65 -4.41 16.63 3.88
C GLY A 65 -3.18 16.05 3.16
N ILE A 66 -3.35 15.03 2.31
CA ILE A 66 -2.25 14.48 1.49
C ILE A 66 -1.85 15.45 0.38
N THR A 67 -2.82 16.15 -0.22
CA THR A 67 -2.58 17.07 -1.35
C THR A 67 -2.47 18.52 -0.91
N ARG A 68 -2.94 18.85 0.30
CA ARG A 68 -2.96 20.21 0.86
C ARG A 68 -2.77 20.16 2.39
N PRO A 69 -1.55 19.88 2.87
CA PRO A 69 -1.32 19.62 4.30
C PRO A 69 -1.52 20.84 5.21
N GLU A 70 -1.37 22.06 4.67
CA GLU A 70 -1.51 23.32 5.44
C GLU A 70 -2.92 23.92 5.38
N GLU A 71 -3.82 23.35 4.57
CA GLU A 71 -5.19 23.86 4.39
C GLU A 71 -6.19 23.05 5.22
N VAL A 72 -7.09 23.77 5.92
CA VAL A 72 -8.25 23.14 6.56
C VAL A 72 -9.32 22.90 5.50
N MET A 73 -9.74 21.64 5.34
CA MET A 73 -10.82 21.30 4.41
C MET A 73 -12.15 21.90 4.87
N GLY A 74 -12.62 22.91 4.14
CA GLY A 74 -13.99 23.41 4.24
C GLY A 74 -14.91 22.53 3.39
N PHE A 75 -15.70 21.66 4.00
CA PHE A 75 -16.67 20.82 3.27
C PHE A 75 -17.89 20.48 4.11
N SER A 76 -19.06 20.57 3.48
CA SER A 76 -20.32 20.00 3.98
C SER A 76 -20.97 19.15 2.89
N TYR A 77 -21.56 18.03 3.30
CA TYR A 77 -22.35 17.19 2.40
C TYR A 77 -23.56 17.94 1.81
N ASP A 78 -24.07 18.96 2.49
CA ASP A 78 -25.20 19.77 2.00
C ASP A 78 -24.88 20.49 0.69
N TRP A 79 -23.61 20.78 0.42
CA TRP A 79 -23.19 21.42 -0.82
C TRP A 79 -23.34 20.50 -2.04
N LEU A 80 -23.22 19.19 -1.85
CA LEU A 80 -23.49 18.21 -2.91
C LEU A 80 -24.98 18.11 -3.25
N LEU A 81 -25.86 18.53 -2.34
CA LEU A 81 -27.31 18.58 -2.58
C LEU A 81 -27.72 19.86 -3.31
N ALA A 82 -26.88 20.89 -3.30
CA ALA A 82 -27.16 22.17 -3.93
C ALA A 82 -26.88 22.15 -5.45
N GLU A 83 -25.94 21.30 -5.89
CA GLU A 83 -25.56 21.18 -7.29
C GLU A 83 -25.21 19.73 -7.66
N ASP A 84 -26.00 19.14 -8.56
CA ASP A 84 -25.87 17.74 -8.96
C ASP A 84 -24.55 17.41 -9.71
N SER A 85 -23.83 18.44 -10.17
CA SER A 85 -22.56 18.29 -10.87
C SER A 85 -21.38 18.05 -9.94
N LEU A 86 -21.53 18.40 -8.65
CA LEU A 86 -20.43 18.37 -7.69
C LEU A 86 -20.28 16.98 -7.09
N THR A 87 -19.02 16.57 -6.96
CA THR A 87 -18.64 15.32 -6.29
C THR A 87 -17.69 15.61 -5.14
N THR A 88 -17.55 14.66 -4.21
CA THR A 88 -16.56 14.79 -3.13
C THR A 88 -15.12 14.93 -3.64
N LYS A 89 -14.83 14.51 -4.88
CA LYS A 89 -13.49 14.60 -5.47
C LYS A 89 -13.09 16.05 -5.74
N ASP A 90 -14.06 16.88 -6.10
CA ASP A 90 -13.83 18.29 -6.44
C ASP A 90 -13.34 19.11 -5.23
N PHE A 91 -13.71 18.67 -4.02
CA PHE A 91 -13.33 19.31 -2.76
C PHE A 91 -11.98 18.82 -2.19
N ILE A 92 -11.47 17.66 -2.61
CA ILE A 92 -10.19 17.11 -2.12
C ILE A 92 -9.06 17.22 -3.15
N ALA A 93 -9.39 17.44 -4.42
CA ALA A 93 -8.39 17.60 -5.47
C ALA A 93 -7.62 18.92 -5.29
N PRO A 94 -6.31 18.98 -5.60
CA PRO A 94 -5.60 20.24 -5.67
C PRO A 94 -6.15 21.13 -6.81
N SER A 95 -5.90 22.44 -6.73
CA SER A 95 -6.35 23.42 -7.73
C SER A 95 -5.80 23.16 -9.13
N GLY A 96 -4.65 22.50 -9.22
CA GLY A 96 -4.05 22.08 -10.48
C GLY A 96 -2.74 21.32 -10.27
N TYR A 97 -2.25 20.73 -11.36
CA TYR A 97 -0.96 20.05 -11.39
C TYR A 97 -0.07 20.68 -12.46
N ASN A 98 1.18 20.94 -12.10
CA ASN A 98 2.25 21.20 -13.04
C ASN A 98 3.03 19.90 -13.26
N TRP A 99 2.88 19.31 -14.44
CA TRP A 99 3.51 18.04 -14.82
C TRP A 99 4.96 18.18 -15.32
N LYS A 100 5.44 19.42 -15.46
CA LYS A 100 6.82 19.72 -15.89
C LYS A 100 7.37 20.86 -15.03
N PRO A 101 7.51 20.64 -13.72
CA PRO A 101 8.05 21.68 -12.85
C PRO A 101 9.51 21.97 -13.20
N GLU A 102 9.94 23.22 -12.99
CA GLU A 102 11.33 23.61 -13.22
C GLU A 102 12.28 22.79 -12.35
N HIS A 103 13.48 22.54 -12.89
CA HIS A 103 14.51 21.75 -12.24
C HIS A 103 15.71 22.65 -11.92
N ASP A 104 16.30 22.42 -10.76
CA ASP A 104 17.54 23.04 -10.28
C ASP A 104 18.75 22.63 -11.15
N ASP A 105 18.71 21.44 -11.73
CA ASP A 105 19.68 20.98 -12.72
C ASP A 105 19.21 21.24 -14.16
N SER A 106 19.81 22.24 -14.80
CA SER A 106 19.58 22.62 -16.20
C SER A 106 19.80 21.50 -17.24
N ARG A 107 20.31 20.32 -16.84
CA ARG A 107 20.56 19.18 -17.74
C ARG A 107 19.68 17.96 -17.49
N ALA A 108 18.92 17.92 -16.39
CA ALA A 108 18.11 16.75 -16.06
C ALA A 108 16.65 16.94 -16.48
N VAL A 109 16.13 16.04 -17.31
CA VAL A 109 14.69 15.95 -17.62
C VAL A 109 14.08 14.87 -16.74
N TYR A 110 13.38 15.26 -15.67
CA TYR A 110 12.67 14.32 -14.81
C TYR A 110 11.21 14.21 -15.27
N ASN A 111 10.87 13.12 -15.97
CA ASN A 111 9.49 12.85 -16.44
C ASN A 111 8.61 12.20 -15.36
N ASP A 112 9.12 12.04 -14.14
CA ASP A 112 8.47 11.33 -13.02
C ASP A 112 8.07 12.27 -11.87
N ARG A 113 8.24 13.59 -12.05
CA ARG A 113 7.91 14.61 -11.05
C ARG A 113 6.69 15.42 -11.47
N TYR A 114 5.93 15.84 -10.47
CA TYR A 114 4.83 16.78 -10.63
C TYR A 114 4.84 17.75 -9.46
N GLN A 115 4.23 18.91 -9.65
CA GLN A 115 4.07 19.93 -8.62
C GLN A 115 2.59 20.28 -8.46
N PHE A 116 2.18 20.52 -7.22
CA PHE A 116 0.86 21.01 -6.87
C PHE A 116 1.02 22.06 -5.77
N GLY A 117 0.58 23.30 -6.03
CA GLY A 117 0.93 24.44 -5.17
C GLY A 117 2.45 24.57 -5.02
N GLU A 118 2.92 24.63 -3.77
CA GLU A 118 4.34 24.71 -3.40
C GLU A 118 5.01 23.33 -3.22
N TYR A 119 4.25 22.24 -3.36
CA TYR A 119 4.72 20.88 -3.09
C TYR A 119 5.15 20.15 -4.36
N TYR A 120 6.23 19.37 -4.24
CA TYR A 120 6.75 18.52 -5.29
C TYR A 120 6.51 17.05 -4.94
N GLY A 121 5.97 16.31 -5.89
CA GLY A 121 5.68 14.88 -5.74
C GLY A 121 6.36 14.04 -6.82
N LYS A 122 6.60 12.77 -6.48
CA LYS A 122 7.04 11.74 -7.42
C LYS A 122 6.24 10.46 -7.17
N VAL A 123 5.72 9.86 -8.23
CA VAL A 123 5.00 8.58 -8.14
C VAL A 123 5.96 7.44 -8.46
N LEU A 124 6.09 6.51 -7.53
CA LEU A 124 6.74 5.22 -7.73
C LEU A 124 5.69 4.13 -7.67
N TYR A 125 5.71 3.20 -8.62
CA TYR A 125 4.84 2.03 -8.61
C TYR A 125 5.67 0.76 -8.73
N LEU A 126 5.24 -0.29 -8.03
CA LEU A 126 5.79 -1.64 -8.14
C LEU A 126 4.72 -2.52 -8.76
N ARG A 127 5.06 -3.20 -9.87
CA ARG A 127 4.23 -4.25 -10.49
C ARG A 127 4.89 -5.61 -10.26
N ASP A 128 4.08 -6.66 -10.15
CA ASP A 128 4.53 -8.06 -10.07
C ASP A 128 5.52 -8.30 -8.93
N ILE A 129 5.09 -7.94 -7.73
CA ILE A 129 5.85 -8.19 -6.51
C ILE A 129 6.15 -9.69 -6.43
N ALA A 130 7.44 -10.05 -6.36
CA ALA A 130 7.86 -11.44 -6.25
C ALA A 130 7.16 -12.11 -5.04
N PRO A 131 6.73 -13.38 -5.14
CA PRO A 131 6.06 -14.10 -4.04
C PRO A 131 6.86 -14.11 -2.73
N GLN A 132 8.16 -13.87 -2.83
CA GLN A 132 9.14 -13.87 -1.77
C GLN A 132 9.63 -12.43 -1.54
N MET A 133 8.79 -11.56 -0.99
CA MET A 133 9.29 -10.31 -0.45
C MET A 133 9.89 -10.55 0.92
N LYS A 134 10.98 -9.84 1.22
CA LYS A 134 11.45 -9.75 2.59
C LYS A 134 10.39 -9.01 3.41
N ASP A 135 10.01 -9.56 4.56
CA ASP A 135 9.01 -9.00 5.49
C ASP A 135 9.32 -7.56 5.95
N ASN A 136 10.52 -7.04 5.67
CA ASN A 136 10.95 -5.72 6.09
C ASN A 136 10.69 -4.60 5.07
N LEU A 137 10.24 -4.87 3.83
CA LEU A 137 10.07 -3.80 2.84
C LEU A 137 9.13 -2.69 3.34
N LEU A 138 8.00 -3.07 3.94
CA LEU A 138 7.03 -2.11 4.45
C LEU A 138 7.57 -1.29 5.62
N SER A 139 8.43 -1.89 6.46
CA SER A 139 9.14 -1.16 7.50
C SER A 139 10.08 -0.14 6.88
N LEU A 140 10.92 -0.58 5.93
CA LEU A 140 11.90 0.29 5.27
C LEU A 140 11.25 1.48 4.57
N LEU A 141 10.13 1.28 3.87
CA LEU A 141 9.38 2.37 3.24
C LEU A 141 8.75 3.30 4.28
N SER A 142 8.21 2.75 5.38
CA SER A 142 7.65 3.55 6.47
C SER A 142 8.71 4.30 7.29
N ASP A 143 9.97 3.87 7.20
CA ASP A 143 11.11 4.41 7.96
C ASP A 143 11.85 5.54 7.22
N LEU A 144 11.39 5.95 6.04
CA LEU A 144 11.97 7.06 5.29
C LEU A 144 11.76 8.41 6.02
N ASP A 145 12.82 9.23 6.05
CA ASP A 145 12.87 10.53 6.77
C ASP A 145 12.22 11.70 6.01
N PHE A 146 11.18 11.43 5.23
CA PHE A 146 10.42 12.45 4.51
C PHE A 146 8.94 12.09 4.43
N ASP A 147 8.10 13.10 4.22
CA ASP A 147 6.66 12.92 4.04
C ASP A 147 6.40 12.03 2.81
N ASN A 148 5.91 10.83 3.08
CA ASN A 148 5.59 9.86 2.05
C ASN A 148 4.20 9.26 2.30
N ALA A 149 3.47 9.08 1.20
CA ALA A 149 2.19 8.37 1.19
C ALA A 149 2.39 7.05 0.45
N ILE A 150 2.29 5.94 1.19
CA ILE A 150 2.40 4.58 0.63
C ILE A 150 0.99 4.02 0.49
N SER A 151 0.59 3.72 -0.75
CA SER A 151 -0.66 3.01 -1.03
C SER A 151 -0.36 1.59 -1.51
N ILE A 152 -0.98 0.60 -0.88
CA ILE A 152 -0.88 -0.81 -1.26
C ILE A 152 -2.28 -1.31 -1.58
N HIS A 153 -2.48 -1.77 -2.81
CA HIS A 153 -3.72 -2.36 -3.26
C HIS A 153 -3.51 -3.87 -3.31
N VAL A 154 -4.30 -4.60 -2.51
CA VAL A 154 -4.27 -6.07 -2.45
C VAL A 154 -5.65 -6.58 -2.78
N ASP A 155 -5.76 -7.26 -3.91
CA ASP A 155 -6.99 -7.97 -4.26
C ASP A 155 -6.95 -9.37 -3.67
N ALA A 156 -8.08 -9.79 -3.10
CA ALA A 156 -8.23 -11.16 -2.63
C ALA A 156 -8.30 -12.08 -3.86
N VAL A 157 -7.34 -12.98 -3.98
CA VAL A 157 -7.36 -14.04 -4.99
C VAL A 157 -8.49 -15.01 -4.65
N GLU A 158 -9.32 -15.37 -5.63
CA GLU A 158 -10.35 -16.38 -5.42
C GLU A 158 -9.72 -17.70 -4.93
N GLN A 159 -10.36 -18.38 -3.97
CA GLN A 159 -9.80 -19.55 -3.32
C GLN A 159 -9.36 -20.64 -4.31
N ARG A 160 -10.07 -20.78 -5.43
CA ARG A 160 -9.71 -21.73 -6.50
C ARG A 160 -8.39 -21.35 -7.19
N GLU A 161 -8.25 -20.08 -7.57
CA GLU A 161 -7.01 -19.56 -8.17
C GLU A 161 -5.85 -19.61 -7.18
N ALA A 162 -6.10 -19.35 -5.90
CA ALA A 162 -5.09 -19.45 -4.85
C ALA A 162 -4.56 -20.88 -4.70
N VAL A 163 -5.45 -21.89 -4.71
CA VAL A 163 -5.03 -23.31 -4.66
C VAL A 163 -4.23 -23.70 -5.90
N GLU A 164 -4.65 -23.26 -7.09
CA GLU A 164 -3.90 -23.53 -8.34
C GLU A 164 -2.52 -22.86 -8.33
N GLN A 165 -2.40 -21.63 -7.82
CA GLN A 165 -1.12 -20.94 -7.68
C GLN A 165 -0.20 -21.66 -6.68
N VAL A 166 -0.72 -22.08 -5.52
CA VAL A 166 0.04 -22.85 -4.52
C VAL A 166 0.52 -24.18 -5.10
N GLN A 167 -0.33 -24.88 -5.85
CA GLN A 167 0.04 -26.14 -6.52
C GLN A 167 1.11 -25.91 -7.59
N LYS A 168 1.00 -24.84 -8.41
CA LYS A 168 2.04 -24.46 -9.38
C LYS A 168 3.36 -24.13 -8.68
N GLN A 169 3.32 -23.42 -7.56
CA GLN A 169 4.51 -23.06 -6.78
C GLN A 169 5.18 -24.30 -6.16
N LEU A 170 4.41 -25.23 -5.59
CA LEU A 170 4.90 -26.52 -5.11
C LEU A 170 5.55 -27.34 -6.23
N ALA A 171 4.91 -27.41 -7.40
CA ALA A 171 5.46 -28.10 -8.56
C ALA A 171 6.77 -27.44 -9.06
N TYR A 172 6.85 -26.11 -9.02
CA TYR A 172 8.07 -25.37 -9.35
C TYR A 172 9.21 -25.68 -8.38
N MET A 173 8.95 -25.60 -7.07
CA MET A 173 9.95 -25.93 -6.02
C MET A 173 10.42 -27.39 -6.12
N GLN A 174 9.53 -28.33 -6.44
CA GLN A 174 9.90 -29.74 -6.66
C GLN A 174 10.78 -29.91 -7.91
N LYS A 175 10.47 -29.21 -9.01
CA LYS A 175 11.32 -29.20 -10.22
C LYS A 175 12.69 -28.60 -9.96
N GLU A 176 12.77 -27.50 -9.22
CA GLU A 176 14.05 -26.93 -8.81
C GLU A 176 14.83 -27.90 -7.95
N LYS A 177 14.24 -28.48 -6.89
CA LYS A 177 14.90 -29.47 -6.05
C LYS A 177 15.42 -30.67 -6.87
N GLY A 178 14.64 -31.14 -7.85
CA GLY A 178 15.06 -32.18 -8.79
C GLY A 178 16.23 -31.77 -9.68
N ARG A 179 16.26 -30.52 -10.18
CA ARG A 179 17.41 -29.96 -10.90
C ARG A 179 18.65 -29.87 -10.01
N TRP A 180 18.51 -29.40 -8.77
CA TRP A 180 19.61 -29.34 -7.80
C TRP A 180 20.15 -30.73 -7.46
N HIS A 181 19.29 -31.74 -7.26
CA HIS A 181 19.73 -33.12 -7.04
C HIS A 181 20.42 -33.71 -8.28
N GLY A 182 19.88 -33.47 -9.48
CA GLY A 182 20.52 -33.91 -10.73
C GLY A 182 21.87 -33.24 -11.01
N GLN A 183 22.05 -31.99 -10.58
CA GLN A 183 23.27 -31.20 -10.78
C GLN A 183 24.33 -31.50 -9.71
N CYS A 184 23.93 -31.79 -8.46
CA CYS A 184 24.82 -32.33 -7.43
C CYS A 184 25.28 -33.76 -7.73
N CYS A 185 24.41 -34.62 -8.29
CA CYS A 185 24.81 -35.97 -8.70
C CYS A 185 25.69 -36.00 -9.96
N ALA A 186 25.80 -34.88 -10.69
CA ALA A 186 26.67 -34.74 -11.86
C ALA A 186 28.08 -34.19 -11.52
N HIS A 187 28.37 -33.88 -10.26
CA HIS A 187 29.72 -33.60 -9.78
C HIS A 187 30.21 -34.69 -8.82
N GLU A 188 31.07 -35.54 -9.40
CA GLU A 188 32.03 -36.47 -8.80
C GLU A 188 31.57 -37.88 -8.38
N PRO A 189 32.37 -38.90 -8.78
CA PRO A 189 33.66 -39.10 -8.12
C PRO A 189 34.85 -39.41 -9.05
N ALA A 190 35.99 -38.73 -8.84
CA ALA A 190 37.31 -39.33 -9.01
C ALA A 190 38.41 -38.48 -8.35
N ARG A 191 38.73 -38.77 -7.07
CA ARG A 191 40.09 -39.15 -6.62
C ARG A 191 40.16 -39.24 -5.09
N LEU A 192 40.49 -40.45 -4.64
CA LEU A 192 41.05 -40.74 -3.32
C LEU A 192 42.44 -40.09 -3.22
N HIS A 193 42.70 -39.29 -2.19
CA HIS A 193 43.99 -39.25 -1.50
C HIS A 193 43.83 -38.65 -0.10
N GLY A 194 44.17 -39.47 0.91
CA GLY A 194 45.00 -39.09 2.06
C GLY A 194 44.50 -38.00 3.01
N CYS A 195 43.91 -38.43 4.11
CA CYS A 195 43.87 -37.69 5.37
C CYS A 195 45.28 -37.56 5.95
N ALA A 196 45.69 -36.36 6.39
CA ALA A 196 46.55 -36.15 7.56
C ALA A 196 46.65 -34.66 7.94
N ILE A 197 46.15 -34.37 9.15
CA ILE A 197 46.25 -33.19 10.04
C ILE A 197 45.52 -31.92 9.59
#